data_AF-A0A3L7VP58-F1
#
_entry.id   AF-A0A3L7VP58-F1
#
_cell.length_a   1.000
_cell.length_b   1.000
_cell.length_c   1.000
_cell.angle_alpha   90.00
_cell.angle_beta   90.00
_cell.angle_gamma   90.00
#
_symmetry.space_group_name_H-M   'P 1'
#
loop_
_entity.id
_entity.type
_entity.pdbx_description
1 polymer ?
#
loop_
_entity_poly.entity_id
_entity_poly.type
_entity_poly.pdbx_seq_one_letter_code
_entity_poly.pdbx_strand_id
1 'polypeptide(L)'
;MNTHRPPTIETNFSELPSDSKERHEMLVDVFGRYLFWLRNWTVDATRQLSQNEETREKLGAMRRIKYDECSAFTLAQQETVCKISEATVDRFIQLFLTMLAGASIDQRLGKDHAFQFKLDIEISNVDNGDVVEKATINRGGKKFFADYWGRWLNQFATSRKGQPPIKGQVR
;
A
#
# COMPACT_ATOMS: atom_id res chain seq x y z
N MET A 1 -5.03 -15.11 -16.67
CA MET A 1 -3.63 -15.11 -16.18
C MET A 1 -3.60 -14.47 -14.81
N ASN A 2 -3.06 -15.16 -13.80
CA ASN A 2 -3.00 -14.68 -12.41
C ASN A 2 -1.86 -13.66 -12.26
N THR A 3 -2.14 -12.37 -12.48
CA THR A 3 -1.13 -11.29 -12.48
C THR A 3 -0.96 -10.58 -11.13
N HIS A 4 -1.55 -11.11 -10.05
CA HIS A 4 -1.54 -10.46 -8.74
C HIS A 4 -0.63 -11.17 -7.74
N ARG A 5 0.58 -11.56 -8.16
CA ARG A 5 1.60 -11.98 -7.20
C ARG A 5 2.22 -10.74 -6.54
N PRO A 6 2.53 -10.78 -5.23
CA PRO A 6 3.34 -9.74 -4.60
C PRO A 6 4.65 -9.50 -5.37
N PRO A 7 5.23 -8.29 -5.31
CA PRO A 7 6.50 -8.02 -5.97
C PRO A 7 7.58 -8.94 -5.40
N THR A 8 8.42 -9.49 -6.28
CA THR A 8 9.67 -10.09 -5.85
C THR A 8 10.60 -8.96 -5.41
N ILE A 9 11.06 -9.01 -4.16
CA ILE A 9 12.09 -8.11 -3.67
C ILE A 9 13.43 -8.78 -3.96
N GLU A 10 14.18 -8.24 -4.92
CA GLU A 10 15.45 -8.82 -5.40
C GLU A 10 16.62 -8.66 -4.41
N THR A 11 16.41 -7.96 -3.29
CA THR A 11 17.45 -7.74 -2.28
C THR A 11 17.69 -9.01 -1.48
N ASN A 12 18.91 -9.53 -1.55
CA ASN A 12 19.32 -10.65 -0.70
C ASN A 12 19.54 -10.19 0.74
N PHE A 13 19.32 -11.07 1.73
CA PHE A 13 19.58 -10.74 3.13
C PHE A 13 21.05 -10.34 3.40
N SER A 14 21.99 -10.93 2.66
CA SER A 14 23.41 -10.56 2.75
C SER A 14 23.72 -9.17 2.21
N GLU A 15 22.80 -8.56 1.46
CA GLU A 15 22.94 -7.22 0.86
C GLU A 15 22.30 -6.13 1.73
N LEU A 16 21.73 -6.48 2.89
CA LEU A 16 21.22 -5.48 3.81
C LEU A 16 22.39 -4.56 4.27
N PRO A 17 22.18 -3.23 4.32
CA PRO A 17 23.21 -2.31 4.81
C PRO A 17 23.70 -2.68 6.21
N SER A 18 25.01 -2.53 6.44
CA SER A 18 25.59 -2.71 7.77
C SER A 18 25.22 -1.57 8.72
N ASP A 19 25.06 -0.35 8.20
CA ASP A 19 24.54 0.79 8.96
C ASP A 19 23.06 0.59 9.32
N SER A 20 22.76 0.70 10.61
CA SER A 20 21.41 0.47 11.14
C SER A 20 20.35 1.42 10.56
N LYS A 21 20.72 2.67 10.26
CA LYS A 21 19.80 3.69 9.78
C LYS A 21 19.52 3.49 8.30
N GLU A 22 20.53 3.19 7.50
CA GLU A 22 20.35 2.81 6.09
C GLU A 22 19.55 1.52 5.95
N ARG A 23 19.83 0.53 6.79
CA ARG A 23 19.04 -0.72 6.84
C ARG A 23 17.58 -0.43 7.14
N HIS A 24 17.31 0.39 8.15
CA HIS A 24 15.95 0.81 8.48
C HIS A 24 15.23 1.47 7.30
N GLU A 25 15.86 2.44 6.64
CA GLU A 25 15.27 3.11 5.46
C GLU A 25 14.97 2.12 4.33
N MET A 26 15.84 1.14 4.12
CA MET A 26 15.61 0.12 3.12
C MET A 26 14.42 -0.79 3.48
N LEU A 27 14.27 -1.18 4.75
CA LEU A 27 13.10 -1.94 5.22
C LEU A 27 11.80 -1.13 5.09
N VAL A 28 11.85 0.18 5.37
CA VAL A 28 10.75 1.11 5.12
C VAL A 28 10.38 1.12 3.64
N ASP A 29 11.35 1.09 2.72
CA ASP A 29 11.07 1.02 1.28
C ASP A 29 10.55 -0.35 0.81
N VAL A 30 11.02 -1.45 1.40
CA VAL A 30 10.44 -2.78 1.17
C VAL A 30 8.96 -2.79 1.54
N PHE A 31 8.61 -2.24 2.71
CA PHE A 31 7.20 -2.06 3.10
C PHE A 31 6.42 -1.24 2.07
N GLY A 32 6.98 -0.09 1.67
CA GLY A 32 6.36 0.80 0.68
C GLY A 32 6.04 0.09 -0.63
N ARG A 33 6.92 -0.79 -1.13
CA ARG A 33 6.70 -1.59 -2.34
C ARG A 33 5.50 -2.53 -2.20
N TYR A 34 5.38 -3.26 -1.09
CA TYR A 34 4.22 -4.13 -0.84
C TYR A 34 2.93 -3.34 -0.67
N LEU A 35 2.99 -2.20 0.02
CA LEU A 35 1.84 -1.31 0.20
C LEU A 35 1.32 -0.79 -1.14
N PHE A 36 2.22 -0.35 -2.03
CA PHE A 36 1.86 0.12 -3.36
C PHE A 36 1.40 -1.00 -4.29
N TRP A 37 1.94 -2.21 -4.14
CA TRP A 37 1.40 -3.38 -4.82
C TRP A 37 -0.06 -3.64 -4.41
N LEU A 38 -0.38 -3.63 -3.12
CA LEU A 38 -1.76 -3.78 -2.62
C LEU A 38 -2.68 -2.68 -3.14
N ARG A 39 -2.22 -1.42 -3.10
CA ARG A 39 -2.94 -0.26 -3.64
C ARG A 39 -3.29 -0.48 -5.11
N ASN A 40 -2.30 -0.77 -5.95
CA ASN A 40 -2.48 -0.93 -7.39
C ASN A 40 -3.37 -2.14 -7.71
N TRP A 41 -3.18 -3.25 -6.99
CA TRP A 41 -4.04 -4.42 -7.10
C TRP A 41 -5.50 -4.09 -6.75
N THR A 42 -5.75 -3.33 -5.69
CA THR A 42 -7.12 -2.95 -5.29
C THR A 42 -7.82 -2.16 -6.38
N VAL A 43 -7.12 -1.22 -7.02
CA VAL A 43 -7.67 -0.43 -8.14
C VAL A 43 -7.96 -1.33 -9.35
N ASP A 44 -7.03 -2.21 -9.70
CA ASP A 44 -7.19 -3.13 -10.84
C ASP A 44 -8.31 -4.16 -10.58
N ALA A 45 -8.40 -4.69 -9.37
CA ALA A 45 -9.47 -5.60 -8.96
C ALA A 45 -10.83 -4.91 -9.01
N THR A 46 -10.92 -3.65 -8.57
CA THR A 46 -12.15 -2.86 -8.67
C THR A 46 -12.56 -2.67 -10.12
N ARG A 47 -11.61 -2.37 -11.02
CA ARG A 47 -11.87 -2.26 -12.45
C ARG A 47 -12.40 -3.58 -13.01
N GLN A 48 -11.73 -4.70 -12.74
CA GLN A 48 -12.16 -6.03 -13.18
C GLN A 48 -13.57 -6.35 -12.67
N LEU A 49 -13.86 -6.07 -11.41
CA LEU A 49 -15.20 -6.29 -10.85
C LEU A 49 -16.25 -5.41 -11.53
N SER A 50 -15.96 -4.14 -11.83
CA SER A 50 -16.92 -3.28 -12.53
C SER A 50 -17.19 -3.69 -13.99
N GLN A 51 -16.20 -4.31 -14.66
CA GLN A 51 -16.23 -4.52 -16.11
C GLN A 51 -16.40 -5.98 -16.55
N ASN A 52 -16.02 -6.95 -15.72
CA ASN A 52 -15.98 -8.37 -16.07
C ASN A 52 -16.98 -9.17 -15.22
N GLU A 53 -18.04 -9.67 -15.88
CA GLU A 53 -19.08 -10.48 -15.24
C GLU A 53 -18.54 -11.76 -14.60
N GLU A 54 -17.69 -12.53 -15.30
CA GLU A 54 -17.09 -13.76 -14.78
C GLU A 54 -16.30 -13.49 -13.48
N THR A 55 -15.68 -12.31 -13.36
CA THR A 55 -14.98 -11.92 -12.13
C THR A 55 -15.96 -11.59 -11.01
N ARG A 56 -17.10 -10.93 -11.31
CA ARG A 56 -18.15 -10.64 -10.32
C ARG A 56 -18.86 -11.90 -9.84
N GLU A 57 -19.09 -12.87 -10.71
CA GLU A 57 -19.78 -14.13 -10.38
C GLU A 57 -19.03 -14.95 -9.31
N LYS A 58 -17.72 -14.74 -9.19
CA LYS A 58 -16.89 -15.35 -8.14
C LYS A 58 -17.10 -14.72 -6.76
N LEU A 59 -17.81 -13.59 -6.66
CA LEU A 59 -18.16 -12.96 -5.38
C LEU A 59 -19.44 -13.55 -4.79
N GLY A 60 -19.48 -13.65 -3.46
CA GLY A 60 -20.74 -13.91 -2.75
C GLY A 60 -21.75 -12.77 -2.96
N ALA A 61 -23.04 -13.11 -2.96
CA ALA A 61 -24.13 -12.22 -3.36
C ALA A 61 -24.08 -10.82 -2.71
N MET A 62 -23.86 -10.74 -1.39
CA MET A 62 -23.81 -9.44 -0.67
C MET A 62 -22.70 -8.51 -1.16
N ARG A 63 -21.55 -9.07 -1.56
CA ARG A 63 -20.42 -8.28 -2.09
C ARG A 63 -20.62 -7.93 -3.56
N ARG A 64 -21.36 -8.76 -4.30
CA ARG A 64 -21.59 -8.62 -5.75
C ARG A 64 -22.50 -7.45 -6.10
N ILE A 65 -23.55 -7.20 -5.30
CA ILE A 65 -24.61 -6.20 -5.58
C ILE A 65 -24.06 -4.85 -6.07
N LYS A 66 -23.09 -4.27 -5.34
CA LYS A 66 -22.50 -2.96 -5.69
C LYS A 66 -21.78 -2.98 -7.04
N TYR A 67 -21.16 -4.10 -7.39
CA TYR A 67 -20.44 -4.24 -8.66
C TYR A 67 -21.39 -4.55 -9.81
N ASP A 68 -22.51 -5.25 -9.57
CA ASP A 68 -23.57 -5.42 -10.57
C ASP A 68 -24.22 -4.06 -10.89
N GLU A 69 -24.51 -3.24 -9.86
CA GLU A 69 -24.97 -1.86 -10.04
C GLU A 69 -23.98 -1.02 -10.85
N CYS A 70 -22.68 -1.08 -10.51
CA CYS A 70 -21.64 -0.40 -11.30
C CYS A 70 -21.54 -0.93 -12.74
N SER A 71 -21.82 -2.21 -12.97
CA SER A 71 -21.73 -2.79 -14.31
C SER A 71 -22.79 -2.25 -15.28
N ALA A 72 -23.91 -1.75 -14.75
CA ALA A 72 -24.95 -1.08 -15.53
C ALA A 72 -24.54 0.35 -15.98
N PHE A 73 -23.46 0.91 -15.44
CA PHE A 73 -22.96 2.23 -15.86
C PHE A 73 -22.27 2.18 -17.22
N THR A 74 -22.19 3.33 -17.89
CA THR A 74 -21.35 3.50 -19.08
C THR A 74 -19.87 3.29 -18.75
N LEU A 75 -19.05 2.93 -19.74
CA LEU A 75 -17.59 2.76 -19.55
C LEU A 75 -16.91 4.00 -18.93
N ALA A 76 -17.35 5.20 -19.30
CA ALA A 76 -16.80 6.45 -18.75
C ALA A 76 -17.12 6.62 -17.26
N GLN A 77 -18.34 6.24 -16.85
CA GLN A 77 -18.76 6.25 -15.45
C GLN A 77 -18.04 5.16 -14.65
N GLN A 78 -17.87 3.95 -15.22
CA GLN A 78 -17.09 2.88 -14.58
C GLN A 78 -15.63 3.30 -14.35
N GLU A 79 -15.00 3.97 -15.32
CA GLU A 79 -13.64 4.50 -15.13
C GLU A 79 -13.61 5.61 -14.08
N THR A 80 -14.67 6.42 -13.96
CA THR A 80 -14.81 7.40 -12.87
C THR A 80 -14.90 6.72 -11.51
N VAL A 81 -15.64 5.61 -11.39
CA VAL A 81 -15.69 4.79 -10.17
C VAL A 81 -14.30 4.25 -9.82
N CYS A 82 -13.53 3.80 -10.81
CA CYS A 82 -12.16 3.34 -10.59
C CYS A 82 -11.26 4.45 -10.03
N LYS A 83 -11.35 5.67 -10.58
CA LYS A 83 -10.59 6.84 -10.10
C LYS A 83 -10.99 7.26 -8.68
N ILE A 84 -12.27 7.24 -8.36
CA ILE A 84 -12.76 7.52 -7.00
C ILE A 84 -12.25 6.46 -6.02
N SER A 85 -12.25 5.19 -6.43
CA SER A 85 -11.76 4.08 -5.62
C SER A 85 -10.26 4.23 -5.36
N GLU A 86 -9.48 4.58 -6.38
CA GLU A 86 -8.06 4.91 -6.26
C GLU A 86 -7.80 6.06 -5.26
N ALA A 87 -8.51 7.18 -5.42
CA ALA A 87 -8.39 8.32 -4.50
C ALA A 87 -8.80 7.97 -3.05
N THR A 88 -9.79 7.09 -2.89
CA THR A 88 -10.24 6.60 -1.58
C THR A 88 -9.18 5.72 -0.93
N VAL A 89 -8.57 4.80 -1.67
CA VAL A 89 -7.46 3.96 -1.20
C VAL A 89 -6.27 4.83 -0.81
N ASP A 90 -5.91 5.82 -1.62
CA ASP A 90 -4.83 6.77 -1.31
C ASP A 90 -5.09 7.50 0.00
N ARG A 91 -6.29 8.06 0.14
CA ARG A 91 -6.67 8.79 1.33
C ARG A 91 -6.65 7.89 2.57
N PHE A 92 -7.17 6.67 2.45
CA PHE A 92 -7.14 5.69 3.52
C PHE A 92 -5.70 5.38 3.95
N ILE A 93 -4.80 5.08 3.00
CA ILE A 93 -3.40 4.77 3.30
C ILE A 93 -2.71 5.96 3.99
N GLN A 94 -2.91 7.19 3.49
CA GLN A 94 -2.35 8.38 4.14
C GLN A 94 -2.81 8.55 5.59
N LEU A 95 -4.12 8.39 5.84
CA LEU A 95 -4.68 8.48 7.18
C LEU A 95 -4.15 7.37 8.09
N PHE A 96 -4.05 6.15 7.56
CA PHE A 96 -3.50 5.01 8.27
C PHE A 96 -2.02 5.22 8.65
N LEU A 97 -1.18 5.68 7.71
CA LEU A 97 0.22 5.98 7.99
C LEU A 97 0.36 7.13 8.99
N THR A 98 -0.51 8.14 8.92
CA THR A 98 -0.54 9.25 9.90
C THR A 98 -0.89 8.73 11.30
N MET A 99 -1.89 7.86 11.41
CA MET A 99 -2.27 7.23 12.67
C MET A 99 -1.11 6.40 13.25
N LEU A 100 -0.38 5.66 12.41
CA LEU A 100 0.79 4.88 12.82
C LEU A 100 1.98 5.75 13.23
N ALA A 101 2.09 6.95 12.66
CA ALA A 101 3.16 7.89 12.93
C ALA A 101 2.90 8.73 14.20
N GLY A 102 1.63 8.80 14.65
CA GLY A 102 1.22 9.54 15.84
C GLY A 102 1.98 9.10 17.10
N ALA A 103 2.47 10.08 17.85
CA ALA A 103 3.28 9.86 19.03
C ALA A 103 2.54 10.35 20.28
N SER A 104 1.87 9.44 21.00
CA SER A 104 1.29 9.58 22.35
C SER A 104 0.32 10.75 22.63
N ILE A 105 0.67 12.00 22.31
CA ILE A 105 -0.15 13.18 22.58
C ILE A 105 -1.41 13.18 21.72
N ASP A 106 -1.34 12.60 20.51
CA ASP A 106 -2.47 12.53 19.58
C ASP A 106 -3.52 11.46 19.94
N GLN A 107 -3.16 10.51 20.81
CA GLN A 107 -3.97 9.32 21.11
C GLN A 107 -4.05 9.06 22.61
N ARG A 108 -4.40 10.09 23.39
CA ARG A 108 -4.48 9.98 24.85
C ARG A 108 -5.55 8.98 25.29
N LEU A 109 -5.20 8.20 26.31
CA LEU A 109 -6.09 7.35 27.08
C LEU A 109 -6.22 7.95 28.49
N GLY A 110 -7.25 8.77 28.67
CA GLY A 110 -7.41 9.56 29.89
C GLY A 110 -6.35 10.65 30.03
N LYS A 111 -5.97 10.97 31.27
CA LYS A 111 -5.02 12.07 31.57
C LYS A 111 -3.56 11.65 31.43
N ASP A 112 -3.22 10.40 31.77
CA ASP A 112 -1.82 10.02 32.00
C ASP A 112 -1.31 8.93 31.05
N HIS A 113 -2.14 8.44 30.13
CA HIS A 113 -1.76 7.37 29.20
C HIS A 113 -2.02 7.77 27.76
N ALA A 114 -1.47 6.98 26.84
CA ALA A 114 -1.72 7.11 25.41
C ALA A 114 -1.57 5.78 24.69
N PHE A 115 -2.30 5.62 23.60
CA PHE A 115 -2.09 4.55 22.65
C PHE A 115 -0.86 4.81 21.79
N GLN A 116 -0.21 3.72 21.42
CA GLN A 116 0.99 3.70 20.63
C GLN A 116 0.96 2.50 19.70
N PHE A 117 0.91 2.75 18.40
CA PHE A 117 0.96 1.70 17.40
C PHE A 117 2.41 1.45 16.95
N LYS A 118 2.74 0.17 16.73
CA LYS A 118 4.03 -0.27 16.18
C LYS A 118 3.76 -1.09 14.93
N LEU A 119 4.57 -0.87 13.92
CA LEU A 119 4.60 -1.66 12.70
C LEU A 119 5.98 -2.29 12.61
N ASP A 120 6.05 -3.60 12.84
CA ASP A 120 7.28 -4.36 12.77
C ASP A 120 7.37 -5.08 11.42
N ILE A 121 8.58 -5.10 10.85
CA ILE A 121 8.96 -6.02 9.79
C ILE A 121 9.91 -7.06 10.36
N GLU A 122 9.63 -8.31 10.03
CA GLU A 122 10.44 -9.46 10.37
C GLU A 122 10.95 -10.10 9.07
N ILE A 123 12.25 -10.36 9.00
CA ILE A 123 12.83 -11.21 7.96
C ILE A 123 13.03 -12.57 8.60
N SER A 124 12.45 -13.59 7.99
CA SER A 124 12.56 -14.98 8.47
C SER A 124 13.36 -15.81 7.49
N ASN A 125 14.08 -16.79 8.00
CA ASN A 125 14.64 -17.86 7.18
C ASN A 125 13.48 -18.70 6.63
N VAL A 126 13.48 -18.91 5.31
CA VAL A 126 12.38 -19.57 4.61
C VAL A 126 12.30 -21.07 4.92
N ASP A 127 13.42 -21.71 5.25
CA ASP A 127 13.51 -23.15 5.46
C ASP A 127 12.98 -23.56 6.84
N ASN A 128 13.25 -22.74 7.87
CA ASN A 128 12.89 -23.06 9.26
C ASN A 128 11.90 -22.09 9.91
N GLY A 129 11.61 -20.95 9.27
CA GLY A 129 10.69 -19.93 9.78
C GLY A 129 11.26 -19.04 10.89
N ASP A 130 12.54 -19.19 11.25
CA ASP A 130 13.15 -18.40 12.32
C ASP A 130 13.35 -16.95 11.88
N VAL A 131 12.97 -16.01 12.75
CA VAL A 131 13.20 -14.58 12.53
C VAL A 131 14.69 -14.27 12.69
N VAL A 132 15.33 -13.85 11.59
CA VAL A 132 16.75 -13.47 11.54
C VAL A 132 16.96 -11.96 11.68
N GLU A 133 15.94 -11.15 11.45
CA GLU A 133 15.96 -9.69 11.66
C GLU A 133 14.55 -9.21 12.02
N LYS A 134 14.46 -8.25 12.95
CA LYS A 134 13.21 -7.57 13.30
C LYS A 134 13.44 -6.07 13.47
N ALA A 135 12.60 -5.24 12.84
CA ALA A 135 12.67 -3.79 12.96
C ALA A 135 11.29 -3.15 13.04
N THR A 136 11.10 -2.21 13.98
CA THR A 136 9.93 -1.33 14.00
C THR A 136 10.13 -0.22 12.97
N ILE A 137 9.36 -0.22 11.88
CA ILE A 137 9.58 0.66 10.71
C ILE A 137 8.84 1.99 10.78
N ASN A 138 7.81 2.12 11.63
CA ASN A 138 7.10 3.38 11.82
C ASN A 138 7.76 4.31 12.86
N ARG A 139 8.98 4.01 13.29
CA ARG A 139 9.73 4.75 14.32
C ARG A 139 11.22 4.72 14.04
N GLY A 140 11.95 5.77 14.43
CA GLY A 140 13.42 5.82 14.30
C GLY A 140 13.94 6.08 12.89
N GLY A 141 13.05 6.24 11.91
CA GLY A 141 13.39 6.62 10.53
C GLY A 141 13.86 8.08 10.41
N LYS A 142 14.35 8.42 9.23
CA LYS A 142 14.82 9.78 8.88
C LYS A 142 13.69 10.80 8.79
N LYS A 143 12.45 10.34 8.57
CA LYS A 143 11.27 11.19 8.37
C LYS A 143 10.11 10.73 9.24
N PHE A 144 9.13 11.60 9.40
CA PHE A 144 7.82 11.21 9.92
C PHE A 144 7.23 10.14 8.99
N PHE A 145 6.66 9.06 9.55
CA PHE A 145 6.37 7.86 8.76
C PHE A 145 5.35 8.12 7.63
N ALA A 146 4.40 9.04 7.84
CA ALA A 146 3.46 9.44 6.79
C ALA A 146 4.11 10.18 5.61
N ASP A 147 5.26 10.84 5.81
CA ASP A 147 5.95 11.61 4.76
C ASP A 147 6.56 10.70 3.68
N TYR A 148 6.76 9.41 3.98
CA TYR A 148 7.21 8.44 2.99
C TYR A 148 6.17 8.21 1.89
N TRP A 149 4.89 8.49 2.14
CA TRP A 149 3.82 8.34 1.14
C TRP A 149 4.12 9.08 -0.17
N GLY A 150 4.50 10.37 -0.08
CA GLY A 150 4.79 11.17 -1.28
C GLY A 150 5.99 10.63 -2.07
N ARG A 151 7.02 10.11 -1.39
CA ARG A 151 8.16 9.44 -2.02
C ARG A 151 7.71 8.20 -2.77
N TRP A 152 6.96 7.33 -2.11
CA TRP A 152 6.49 6.08 -2.70
C TRP A 152 5.49 6.30 -3.84
N LEU A 153 4.63 7.31 -3.76
CA LEU A 153 3.73 7.68 -4.85
C LEU A 153 4.52 8.00 -6.12
N ASN A 154 5.58 8.81 -6.00
CA ASN A 154 6.43 9.16 -7.15
C ASN A 154 7.25 7.98 -7.67
N GLN A 155 7.59 7.00 -6.83
CA GLN A 155 8.45 5.88 -7.20
C GLN A 155 7.67 4.66 -7.72
N PHE A 156 6.54 4.34 -7.11
CA PHE A 156 5.85 3.05 -7.25
C PHE A 156 4.42 3.15 -7.81
N ALA A 157 3.80 4.34 -7.86
CA ALA A 157 2.48 4.48 -8.48
C ALA A 157 2.53 4.25 -10.01
N THR A 158 3.67 4.54 -10.63
CA THR A 158 3.87 4.50 -12.10
C THR A 158 4.24 3.15 -12.68
N SER A 159 4.22 2.04 -11.93
CA SER A 159 4.48 0.70 -12.50
C SER A 159 3.45 0.26 -13.56
N ARG A 160 2.44 1.09 -13.88
CA ARG A 160 1.60 1.01 -15.09
C ARG A 160 2.25 1.67 -16.33
N LYS A 161 3.54 1.45 -16.59
CA LYS A 161 4.20 1.95 -17.83
C LYS A 161 3.72 1.17 -19.06
N GLY A 162 2.51 1.51 -19.49
CA GLY A 162 1.95 1.34 -20.83
C GLY A 162 1.25 2.61 -21.33
N GLN A 163 1.23 3.69 -20.54
CA GLN A 163 0.72 5.00 -20.97
C GLN A 163 1.83 6.06 -20.94
N PRO A 164 1.97 6.87 -22.00
CA PRO A 164 2.96 7.94 -22.04
C PRO A 164 2.65 8.98 -20.95
N PRO A 165 3.68 9.62 -20.37
CA PRO A 165 3.47 10.67 -19.38
C PRO A 165 2.66 11.82 -20.00
N ILE A 166 1.64 12.27 -19.27
CA ILE A 166 0.95 13.52 -19.59
C ILE A 166 1.98 14.63 -19.39
N LYS A 167 2.47 15.19 -20.50
CA LYS A 167 3.36 16.35 -20.47
C LYS A 167 2.61 17.53 -19.86
N GLY A 168 3.15 18.03 -18.75
CA GLY A 168 2.81 19.35 -18.22
C GLY A 168 2.08 19.32 -16.90
N GLN A 169 2.83 19.33 -15.82
CA GLN A 169 2.63 20.26 -14.70
C GLN A 169 3.82 20.14 -13.74
N VAL A 170 4.87 20.89 -14.07
CA VAL A 170 5.81 21.40 -13.06
C VAL A 170 5.21 22.71 -12.55
N ARG A 171 4.96 22.79 -11.25
CA ARG A 171 5.18 24.00 -10.46
C ARG A 171 5.79 23.60 -9.13
#